data_AF-A0A661VDK1-F1
#
_entry.id   AF-A0A661VDK1-F1
#
_cell.length_a   1.000
_cell.length_b   1.000
_cell.length_c   1.000
_cell.angle_alpha   90.00
_cell.angle_beta   90.00
_cell.angle_gamma   90.00
#
_symmetry.space_group_name_H-M   'P 1'
#
loop_
_entity.id
_entity.type
_entity.pdbx_description
1 polymer ?
#
loop_
_entity_poly.entity_id
_entity_poly.type
_entity_poly.pdbx_seq_one_letter_code
_entity_poly.pdbx_strand_id
1 'polypeptide(L)'
;MRVRESLRTAIGALFRLFPLSVEPSLRVFGQPNERSPVFVTANFDLTVKRLAKYLKNLDCYLLVAPTRGINVWCAAKGGNFTAHSVISVVKTSRISGMVANRTLILPQLSAAGIDTRLVRKETGWRCKFGPVYAKDIPEYAANGFKKSDAMRRVKWDLTDRLDIGIGVYFPIFLLIVVILALFLRAWLAEFVVLSWVLLLVMHSSYPIIPGRAGWHKLLFLEALLALGLISYSLLDIGQSWYIRALFFMAMGLVMLIGTDFGGETPLYKSDLDPLLDKIGIGRVGPVDFRGRSRIKKVELVLAQDKCTGCGICYDVCPKGVYKVERDGRKRVVINYKERCEACEACIVQCPKGALSFGTQV
;
A
#
# COMPACT_ATOMS: atom_id res chain seq x y z
N MET A 1 -9.14 26.17 14.71
CA MET A 1 -9.55 24.99 13.89
C MET A 1 -8.44 24.46 12.98
N ARG A 2 -7.80 25.27 12.12
CA ARG A 2 -6.73 24.81 11.19
C ARG A 2 -5.53 24.13 11.89
N VAL A 3 -5.07 24.64 13.03
CA VAL A 3 -3.91 24.09 13.77
C VAL A 3 -4.16 22.65 14.24
N ARG A 4 -5.33 22.36 14.83
CA ARG A 4 -5.70 21.02 15.31
C ARG A 4 -5.79 20.01 14.16
N GLU A 5 -6.28 20.45 13.00
CA GLU A 5 -6.37 19.62 11.81
C GLU A 5 -4.99 19.32 11.19
N SER A 6 -4.12 20.34 11.12
CA SER A 6 -2.73 20.18 10.71
C SER A 6 -1.97 19.23 11.64
N LEU A 7 -2.12 19.38 12.96
CA LEU A 7 -1.50 18.48 13.94
C LEU A 7 -1.98 17.04 13.77
N ARG A 8 -3.30 16.82 13.65
CA ARG A 8 -3.85 15.47 13.43
C ARG A 8 -3.34 14.85 12.13
N THR A 9 -3.09 15.66 11.11
CA THR A 9 -2.53 15.21 9.82
C THR A 9 -1.07 14.83 9.97
N ALA A 10 -0.27 15.61 10.71
CA ALA A 10 1.11 15.29 11.03
C ALA A 10 1.20 13.99 11.85
N ILE A 11 0.36 13.83 12.88
CA ILE A 11 0.25 12.59 13.66
C ILE A 11 -0.08 11.41 12.74
N GLY A 12 -1.09 11.54 11.87
CA GLY A 12 -1.44 10.48 10.92
C GLY A 12 -0.33 10.13 9.92
N ALA A 13 0.53 11.10 9.58
CA ALA A 13 1.68 10.88 8.71
C ALA A 13 2.85 10.21 9.44
N LEU A 14 3.12 10.60 10.69
CA LEU A 14 4.24 10.09 11.50
C LEU A 14 3.92 8.77 12.21
N PHE A 15 2.65 8.48 12.47
CA PHE A 15 2.21 7.26 13.17
C PHE A 15 1.40 6.35 12.25
N ARG A 16 1.87 6.13 11.02
CA ARG A 16 1.13 5.33 10.02
C ARG A 16 0.90 3.88 10.41
N LEU A 17 1.77 3.33 11.24
CA LEU A 17 1.61 1.98 11.77
C LEU A 17 0.37 1.82 12.67
N PHE A 18 -0.14 2.91 13.23
CA PHE A 18 -1.24 2.87 14.17
C PHE A 18 -2.58 3.21 13.49
N PRO A 19 -3.66 2.47 13.81
CA PRO A 19 -4.96 2.76 13.27
C PRO A 19 -5.48 4.10 13.81
N LEU A 20 -5.72 5.04 12.90
CA LEU A 20 -6.32 6.34 13.22
C LEU A 20 -7.60 6.48 12.40
N SER A 21 -8.72 6.15 13.03
CA SER A 21 -10.00 6.10 12.34
C SER A 21 -10.71 7.45 12.30
N VAL A 22 -11.56 7.58 11.29
CA VAL A 22 -12.71 8.49 11.29
C VAL A 22 -14.00 7.69 11.28
N GLU A 23 -15.09 8.32 11.69
CA GLU A 23 -16.39 7.69 11.70
C GLU A 23 -16.83 7.27 10.28
N PRO A 24 -17.22 6.00 10.09
CA PRO A 24 -17.85 5.55 8.85
C PRO A 24 -19.11 6.37 8.56
N SER A 25 -19.16 7.01 7.40
CA SER A 25 -20.15 8.03 7.11
C SER A 25 -20.29 8.28 5.62
N LEU A 26 -21.43 8.86 5.24
CA LEU A 26 -21.60 9.55 3.96
C LEU A 26 -21.08 10.98 4.10
N ARG A 27 -20.24 11.41 3.16
CA ARG A 27 -19.76 12.79 3.05
C ARG A 27 -20.16 13.36 1.70
N VAL A 28 -20.53 14.62 1.71
CA VAL A 28 -21.02 15.36 0.54
C VAL A 28 -19.96 16.39 0.15
N PHE A 29 -19.63 16.46 -1.14
CA PHE A 29 -18.71 17.45 -1.71
C PHE A 29 -19.42 18.22 -2.82
N GLY A 30 -19.28 19.54 -2.83
CA GLY A 30 -19.97 20.41 -3.79
C GLY A 30 -21.49 20.42 -3.58
N GLN A 31 -22.23 20.46 -4.69
CA GLN A 31 -23.69 20.39 -4.76
C GLN A 31 -24.13 19.19 -5.62
N PRO A 32 -23.94 17.95 -5.13
CA PRO A 32 -24.25 16.77 -5.91
C PRO A 32 -25.75 16.57 -6.11
N ASN A 33 -26.09 15.98 -7.25
CA ASN A 33 -27.45 15.61 -7.62
C ASN A 33 -27.58 14.09 -7.77
N GLU A 34 -28.72 13.62 -8.22
CA GLU A 34 -29.00 12.18 -8.35
C GLU A 34 -28.12 11.43 -9.35
N ARG A 35 -27.43 12.16 -10.23
CA ARG A 35 -26.50 11.60 -11.23
C ARG A 35 -25.05 11.67 -10.79
N SER A 36 -24.74 12.36 -9.69
CA SER A 36 -23.38 12.55 -9.18
C SER A 36 -22.70 11.22 -8.81
N PRO A 37 -21.37 11.13 -8.98
CA PRO A 37 -20.62 9.91 -8.68
C PRO A 37 -20.58 9.63 -7.17
N VAL A 38 -20.54 8.34 -6.84
CA VAL A 38 -20.37 7.84 -5.46
C VAL A 38 -19.01 7.16 -5.35
N PHE A 39 -18.09 7.80 -4.64
CA PHE A 39 -16.78 7.26 -4.30
C PHE A 39 -16.84 6.47 -2.99
N VAL A 40 -15.96 5.49 -2.84
CA VAL A 40 -15.79 4.72 -1.60
C VAL A 40 -14.34 4.81 -1.14
N THR A 41 -14.11 4.85 0.16
CA THR A 41 -12.76 4.81 0.74
C THR A 41 -12.73 4.07 2.07
N ALA A 42 -11.53 3.78 2.56
CA ALA A 42 -11.27 3.25 3.89
C ALA A 42 -11.40 4.36 4.96
N ASN A 43 -11.70 4.01 6.22
CA ASN A 43 -11.89 4.99 7.29
C ASN A 43 -10.60 5.41 8.02
N PHE A 44 -9.43 5.31 7.39
CA PHE A 44 -8.19 5.88 7.92
C PHE A 44 -8.17 7.40 7.71
N ASP A 45 -7.98 8.18 8.78
CA ASP A 45 -8.09 9.64 8.80
C ASP A 45 -7.24 10.31 7.71
N LEU A 46 -5.97 9.91 7.58
CA LEU A 46 -5.07 10.45 6.58
C LEU A 46 -5.52 10.12 5.15
N THR A 47 -6.02 8.90 4.91
CA THR A 47 -6.58 8.51 3.60
C THR A 47 -7.77 9.39 3.24
N VAL A 48 -8.71 9.59 4.17
CA VAL A 48 -9.91 10.41 3.93
C VAL A 48 -9.54 11.86 3.66
N LYS A 49 -8.61 12.44 4.44
CA LYS A 49 -8.15 13.82 4.23
C LYS A 49 -7.46 14.02 2.89
N ARG A 50 -6.55 13.11 2.52
CA ARG A 50 -5.84 13.17 1.23
C ARG A 50 -6.79 13.06 0.05
N LEU A 51 -7.79 12.18 0.14
CA LEU A 51 -8.83 12.04 -0.87
C LEU A 51 -9.72 13.29 -0.95
N ALA A 52 -10.17 13.80 0.20
CA ALA A 52 -11.05 14.96 0.29
C ALA A 52 -10.46 16.20 -0.40
N LYS A 53 -9.13 16.38 -0.40
CA LYS A 53 -8.46 17.47 -1.12
C LYS A 53 -8.83 17.51 -2.60
N TYR A 54 -8.96 16.35 -3.25
CA TYR A 54 -9.26 16.26 -4.69
C TYR A 54 -10.76 16.20 -4.98
N LEU A 55 -11.57 15.74 -4.03
CA LEU A 55 -13.03 15.71 -4.18
C LEU A 55 -13.70 17.07 -3.98
N LYS A 56 -13.05 18.03 -3.29
CA LYS A 56 -13.56 19.40 -3.13
C LYS A 56 -13.88 20.12 -4.44
N ASN A 57 -13.26 19.68 -5.55
CA ASN A 57 -13.46 20.25 -6.88
C ASN A 57 -14.51 19.49 -7.70
N LEU A 58 -15.33 18.64 -7.07
CA LEU A 58 -16.32 17.78 -7.72
C LEU A 58 -17.62 17.74 -6.92
N ASP A 59 -18.74 17.72 -7.63
CA ASP A 59 -20.06 17.45 -7.06
C ASP A 59 -20.25 15.94 -6.88
N CYS A 60 -19.94 15.42 -5.70
CA CYS A 60 -19.92 13.98 -5.46
C CYS A 60 -20.24 13.54 -4.03
N TYR A 61 -20.52 12.25 -3.89
CA TYR A 61 -20.70 11.56 -2.62
C TYR A 61 -19.47 10.71 -2.30
N LEU A 62 -19.08 10.67 -1.02
CA LEU A 62 -18.03 9.80 -0.52
C LEU A 62 -18.57 8.93 0.61
N LEU A 63 -18.53 7.61 0.41
CA LEU A 63 -18.79 6.61 1.43
C LEU A 63 -17.48 6.21 2.11
N VAL A 64 -17.39 6.48 3.41
CA VAL A 64 -16.26 6.07 4.25
C VAL A 64 -16.60 4.72 4.89
N ALA A 65 -16.02 3.64 4.37
CA ALA A 65 -16.30 2.27 4.83
C ALA A 65 -15.55 1.93 6.13
N PRO A 66 -16.14 1.14 7.04
CA PRO A 66 -15.50 0.73 8.29
C PRO A 66 -14.35 -0.24 8.04
N THR A 67 -13.10 0.24 8.12
CA THR A 67 -11.87 -0.54 7.91
C THR A 67 -10.95 -0.53 9.13
N ARG A 68 -11.51 -0.30 10.33
CA ARG A 68 -10.80 -0.22 11.62
C ARG A 68 -9.67 0.82 11.66
N GLY A 69 -9.78 1.89 10.88
CA GLY A 69 -8.74 2.91 10.80
C GLY A 69 -7.48 2.46 10.07
N ILE A 70 -7.59 1.45 9.20
CA ILE A 70 -6.49 0.97 8.36
C ILE A 70 -6.67 1.53 6.95
N ASN A 71 -5.56 1.93 6.30
CA ASN A 71 -5.55 2.47 4.94
C ASN A 71 -6.09 1.46 3.90
N VAL A 72 -6.38 1.93 2.69
CA VAL A 72 -7.02 1.14 1.60
C VAL A 72 -6.32 -0.19 1.33
N TRP A 73 -5.01 -0.17 1.04
CA TRP A 73 -4.27 -1.35 0.58
C TRP A 73 -4.08 -2.36 1.72
N CYS A 74 -3.59 -1.89 2.87
CA CYS A 74 -3.39 -2.73 4.04
C CYS A 74 -4.71 -3.32 4.54
N ALA A 75 -5.81 -2.55 4.51
CA ALA A 75 -7.11 -3.05 4.93
C ALA A 75 -7.66 -4.10 3.96
N ALA A 76 -7.51 -3.90 2.66
CA ALA A 76 -7.99 -4.86 1.65
C ALA A 76 -7.23 -6.19 1.74
N LYS A 77 -5.90 -6.14 1.89
CA LYS A 77 -5.08 -7.34 2.05
C LYS A 77 -5.15 -7.96 3.44
N GLY A 78 -5.43 -7.16 4.46
CA GLY A 78 -5.61 -7.63 5.82
C GLY A 78 -7.04 -7.99 6.20
N GLY A 79 -7.95 -8.15 5.23
CA GLY A 79 -9.33 -8.62 5.47
C GLY A 79 -10.24 -7.63 6.19
N ASN A 80 -9.87 -6.35 6.26
CA ASN A 80 -10.65 -5.28 6.89
C ASN A 80 -11.40 -4.40 5.88
N PHE A 81 -11.02 -4.40 4.60
CA PHE A 81 -11.74 -3.72 3.53
C PHE A 81 -12.31 -4.74 2.54
N THR A 82 -13.50 -5.23 2.86
CA THR A 82 -14.16 -6.35 2.19
C THR A 82 -15.50 -5.96 1.58
N ALA A 83 -16.12 -6.87 0.82
CA ALA A 83 -17.49 -6.69 0.34
C ALA A 83 -18.46 -6.31 1.48
N HIS A 84 -18.36 -6.95 2.65
CA HIS A 84 -19.22 -6.63 3.80
C HIS A 84 -19.05 -5.21 4.31
N SER A 85 -17.82 -4.69 4.35
CA SER A 85 -17.58 -3.30 4.76
C SER A 85 -18.22 -2.30 3.78
N VAL A 86 -18.21 -2.60 2.48
CA VAL A 86 -18.88 -1.78 1.45
C VAL A 86 -20.41 -1.90 1.57
N ILE A 87 -20.93 -3.13 1.71
CA ILE A 87 -22.36 -3.37 1.87
C ILE A 87 -22.90 -2.63 3.09
N SER A 88 -22.18 -2.68 4.21
CA SER A 88 -22.53 -2.00 5.45
C SER A 88 -22.70 -0.50 5.22
N VAL A 89 -21.68 0.19 4.69
CA VAL A 89 -21.77 1.64 4.48
C VAL A 89 -22.81 2.02 3.42
N VAL A 90 -23.05 1.20 2.39
CA VAL A 90 -24.11 1.45 1.39
C VAL A 90 -25.50 1.35 2.03
N LYS A 91 -25.73 0.35 2.89
CA LYS A 91 -27.03 0.15 3.55
C LYS A 91 -27.30 1.17 4.65
N THR A 92 -26.28 1.61 5.39
CA THR A 92 -26.46 2.55 6.51
C THR A 92 -26.41 4.02 6.11
N SER A 93 -25.84 4.37 4.95
CA SER A 93 -25.67 5.77 4.50
C SER A 93 -26.90 6.44 3.89
N ARG A 94 -27.97 5.69 3.59
CA ARG A 94 -29.14 6.15 2.81
C ARG A 94 -28.83 6.61 1.38
N ILE A 95 -27.62 6.38 0.87
CA ILE A 95 -27.19 6.80 -0.47
C ILE A 95 -28.10 6.28 -1.60
N SER A 96 -28.75 5.14 -1.39
CA SER A 96 -29.69 4.54 -2.36
C SER A 96 -30.93 5.39 -2.64
N GLY A 97 -31.29 6.32 -1.75
CA GLY A 97 -32.38 7.27 -1.98
C GLY A 97 -31.90 8.62 -2.53
N MET A 98 -30.58 8.82 -2.69
CA MET A 98 -30.00 10.11 -3.09
C MET A 98 -29.44 10.11 -4.51
N VAL A 99 -29.16 8.93 -5.08
CA VAL A 99 -28.67 8.80 -6.45
C VAL A 99 -29.42 7.74 -7.23
N ALA A 100 -29.72 8.06 -8.48
CA ALA A 100 -30.28 7.13 -9.45
C ALA A 100 -29.20 6.18 -9.99
N ASN A 101 -27.97 6.68 -10.15
CA ASN A 101 -26.85 5.93 -10.68
C ASN A 101 -26.28 4.97 -9.62
N ARG A 102 -26.70 3.69 -9.65
CA ARG A 102 -26.23 2.64 -8.74
C ARG A 102 -24.84 2.09 -9.11
N THR A 103 -23.84 2.96 -9.17
CA THR A 103 -22.44 2.61 -9.42
C THR A 103 -21.53 3.20 -8.35
N LEU A 104 -20.76 2.35 -7.67
CA LEU A 104 -19.73 2.72 -6.70
C LEU A 104 -18.37 2.79 -7.38
N ILE A 105 -17.61 3.86 -7.12
CA ILE A 105 -16.22 4.01 -7.54
C ILE A 105 -15.31 3.63 -6.36
N LEU A 106 -14.74 2.44 -6.44
CA LEU A 106 -13.84 1.87 -5.44
C LEU A 106 -12.38 2.28 -5.72
N PRO A 107 -11.52 2.39 -4.69
CA PRO A 107 -10.09 2.55 -4.88
C PRO A 107 -9.50 1.32 -5.59
N GLN A 108 -8.57 1.49 -6.53
CA GLN A 108 -8.03 0.34 -7.27
C GLN A 108 -7.36 -0.70 -6.37
N LEU A 109 -6.61 -0.24 -5.36
CA LEU A 109 -5.85 -1.12 -4.47
C LEU A 109 -6.72 -1.92 -3.49
N SER A 110 -8.04 -1.71 -3.47
CA SER A 110 -8.96 -2.56 -2.71
C SER A 110 -9.49 -3.76 -3.50
N ALA A 111 -9.11 -3.90 -4.78
CA ALA A 111 -9.61 -4.96 -5.66
C ALA A 111 -9.31 -6.40 -5.18
N ALA A 112 -8.29 -6.59 -4.34
CA ALA A 112 -8.00 -7.90 -3.77
C ALA A 112 -8.94 -8.28 -2.60
N GLY A 113 -9.52 -7.30 -1.90
CA GLY A 113 -10.34 -7.54 -0.70
C GLY A 113 -11.85 -7.51 -0.95
N ILE A 114 -12.31 -6.82 -2.01
CA ILE A 114 -13.74 -6.57 -2.25
C ILE A 114 -14.27 -7.48 -3.36
N ASP A 115 -15.11 -8.46 -3.01
CA ASP A 115 -15.91 -9.18 -4.00
C ASP A 115 -17.05 -8.30 -4.53
N THR A 116 -16.88 -7.81 -5.76
CA THR A 116 -17.84 -6.92 -6.42
C THR A 116 -19.14 -7.61 -6.83
N ARG A 117 -19.12 -8.95 -7.02
CA ARG A 117 -20.33 -9.74 -7.31
C ARG A 117 -21.19 -9.86 -6.07
N LEU A 118 -20.57 -10.07 -4.90
CA LEU A 118 -21.28 -10.09 -3.63
C LEU A 118 -21.89 -8.72 -3.32
N VAL A 119 -21.14 -7.62 -3.49
CA VAL A 119 -21.71 -6.26 -3.32
C VAL A 119 -22.92 -6.06 -4.23
N ARG A 120 -22.83 -6.45 -5.51
CA ARG A 120 -23.95 -6.34 -6.45
C ARG A 120 -25.15 -7.19 -6.04
N LYS A 121 -24.92 -8.43 -5.60
CA LYS A 121 -25.97 -9.34 -5.13
C LYS A 121 -26.72 -8.75 -3.92
N GLU A 122 -25.98 -8.21 -2.96
CA GLU A 122 -26.54 -7.79 -1.66
C GLU A 122 -27.12 -6.36 -1.64
N THR A 123 -26.77 -5.53 -2.62
CA THR A 123 -27.16 -4.11 -2.64
C THR A 123 -27.78 -3.65 -3.97
N GLY A 124 -27.61 -4.42 -5.04
CA GLY A 124 -27.96 -4.00 -6.41
C GLY A 124 -26.95 -3.03 -7.04
N TRP A 125 -25.91 -2.61 -6.31
CA TRP A 125 -24.92 -1.65 -6.82
C TRP A 125 -23.83 -2.30 -7.64
N ARG A 126 -23.50 -1.70 -8.78
CA ARG A 126 -22.32 -2.06 -9.56
C ARG A 126 -21.08 -1.42 -8.96
N CYS A 127 -19.94 -2.08 -9.08
CA CYS A 127 -18.66 -1.53 -8.64
C CYS A 127 -17.76 -1.27 -9.84
N LYS A 128 -17.01 -0.18 -9.78
CA LYS A 128 -15.98 0.19 -10.74
C LYS A 128 -14.73 0.63 -9.98
N PHE A 129 -13.55 0.26 -10.44
CA PHE A 129 -12.31 0.67 -9.80
C PHE A 129 -11.78 1.97 -10.42
N GLY A 130 -11.64 3.01 -9.59
CA GLY A 130 -11.03 4.28 -9.93
C GLY A 130 -9.50 4.20 -10.06
N PRO A 131 -8.81 5.35 -10.15
CA PRO A 131 -7.35 5.41 -10.25
C PRO A 131 -6.66 4.91 -8.97
N VAL A 132 -5.35 4.66 -9.07
CA VAL A 132 -4.48 4.34 -7.92
C VAL A 132 -4.32 5.56 -7.02
N TYR A 133 -4.05 6.73 -7.62
CA TYR A 133 -3.81 7.96 -6.86
C TYR A 133 -5.03 8.87 -6.86
N ALA A 134 -5.35 9.45 -5.69
CA ALA A 134 -6.47 10.37 -5.55
C ALA A 134 -6.33 11.64 -6.40
N LYS A 135 -5.09 12.06 -6.70
CA LYS A 135 -4.79 13.23 -7.54
C LYS A 135 -5.31 13.11 -8.97
N ASP A 136 -5.50 11.88 -9.44
CA ASP A 136 -5.96 11.60 -10.80
C ASP A 136 -7.50 11.57 -10.89
N ILE A 137 -8.22 11.68 -9.76
CA ILE A 137 -9.70 11.59 -9.73
C ILE A 137 -10.39 12.70 -10.55
N PRO A 138 -9.97 13.98 -10.47
CA PRO A 138 -10.58 15.03 -11.28
C PRO A 138 -10.47 14.77 -12.79
N GLU A 139 -9.29 14.39 -13.27
CA GLU A 139 -9.05 14.02 -14.67
C GLU A 139 -9.86 12.76 -15.05
N TYR A 140 -9.88 11.76 -14.17
CA TYR A 140 -10.68 10.56 -14.36
C TYR A 140 -12.18 10.85 -14.51
N ALA A 141 -12.72 11.76 -13.70
CA ALA A 141 -14.11 12.19 -13.78
C ALA A 141 -14.39 12.98 -15.07
N ALA A 142 -13.51 13.93 -15.43
CA ALA A 142 -13.60 14.69 -16.68
C ALA A 142 -13.58 13.80 -17.92
N ASN A 143 -12.81 12.71 -17.88
CA ASN A 143 -12.72 11.70 -18.96
C ASN A 143 -13.87 10.67 -18.95
N GLY A 144 -15.02 11.00 -18.35
CA GLY A 144 -16.19 10.12 -18.30
C GLY A 144 -15.93 8.83 -17.52
N PHE A 145 -15.12 8.90 -16.47
CA PHE A 145 -14.71 7.77 -15.64
C PHE A 145 -13.95 6.68 -16.44
N LYS A 146 -13.19 7.03 -17.48
CA LYS A 146 -12.31 6.10 -18.19
C LYS A 146 -10.87 6.25 -17.68
N LYS A 147 -10.25 5.15 -17.26
CA LYS A 147 -8.87 5.18 -16.75
C LYS A 147 -7.88 5.16 -17.90
N SER A 148 -6.84 5.99 -17.80
CA SER A 148 -5.64 5.85 -18.62
C SER A 148 -4.75 4.71 -18.10
N ASP A 149 -3.77 4.27 -18.90
CA ASP A 149 -2.78 3.27 -18.48
C ASP A 149 -2.00 3.76 -17.24
N ALA A 150 -1.62 5.04 -17.23
CA ALA A 150 -0.85 5.67 -16.17
C ALA A 150 -1.62 5.72 -14.83
N MET A 151 -2.92 6.04 -14.86
CA MET A 151 -3.79 6.09 -13.65
C MET A 151 -3.89 4.75 -12.92
N ARG A 152 -3.62 3.64 -13.61
CA ARG A 152 -3.67 2.31 -13.03
C ARG A 152 -2.35 1.88 -12.39
N ARG A 153 -1.22 2.53 -12.71
CA ARG A 153 0.10 2.08 -12.27
C ARG A 153 0.52 2.78 -10.99
N VAL A 154 1.08 2.02 -10.05
CA VAL A 154 1.79 2.61 -8.90
C VAL A 154 3.13 3.13 -9.41
N LYS A 155 3.45 4.39 -9.10
CA LYS A 155 4.67 5.07 -9.54
C LYS A 155 5.83 4.79 -8.60
N TRP A 156 5.58 4.82 -7.28
CA TRP A 156 6.58 4.61 -6.23
C TRP A 156 7.79 5.54 -6.37
N ASP A 157 7.49 6.84 -6.50
CA ASP A 157 8.51 7.88 -6.63
C ASP A 157 9.24 8.16 -5.31
N LEU A 158 10.14 9.14 -5.29
CA LEU A 158 10.86 9.52 -4.08
C LEU A 158 9.91 10.01 -2.97
N THR A 159 8.84 10.71 -3.33
CA THR A 159 7.90 11.25 -2.34
C THR A 159 7.09 10.14 -1.70
N ASP A 160 6.65 9.15 -2.48
CA ASP A 160 5.97 7.96 -1.96
C ASP A 160 6.88 7.20 -0.97
N ARG A 161 8.15 6.99 -1.33
CA ARG A 161 9.16 6.27 -0.52
C ARG A 161 9.48 6.96 0.80
N LEU A 162 9.66 8.28 0.79
CA LEU A 162 9.94 9.03 2.02
C LEU A 162 8.69 9.13 2.91
N ASP A 163 7.52 9.37 2.33
CA ASP A 163 6.26 9.53 3.07
C ASP A 163 5.84 8.27 3.83
N ILE A 164 6.07 7.09 3.26
CA ILE A 164 5.84 5.81 3.96
C ILE A 164 6.99 5.45 4.91
N GLY A 165 8.25 5.55 4.48
CA GLY A 165 9.42 5.20 5.29
C GLY A 165 9.46 6.01 6.59
N ILE A 166 9.23 7.32 6.51
CA ILE A 166 9.13 8.19 7.70
C ILE A 166 7.97 7.76 8.59
N GLY A 167 6.78 7.52 8.02
CA GLY A 167 5.59 7.22 8.80
C GLY A 167 5.59 5.84 9.47
N VAL A 168 6.35 4.89 8.92
CA VAL A 168 6.58 3.57 9.50
C VAL A 168 7.71 3.60 10.52
N TYR A 169 8.81 4.29 10.21
CA TYR A 169 9.99 4.33 11.07
C TYR A 169 9.81 5.21 12.32
N PHE A 170 9.13 6.35 12.19
CA PHE A 170 9.07 7.37 13.25
C PHE A 170 8.60 6.86 14.63
N PRO A 171 7.57 5.99 14.76
CA PRO A 171 7.17 5.50 16.06
C PRO A 171 8.20 4.58 16.72
N ILE A 172 8.91 3.79 15.91
CA ILE A 172 10.00 2.93 16.38
C ILE A 172 11.19 3.80 16.80
N PHE A 173 11.54 4.78 15.98
CA PHE A 173 12.55 5.80 16.30
C PHE A 173 12.25 6.50 17.63
N LEU A 174 11.02 6.98 17.83
CA LEU A 174 10.61 7.68 19.05
C LEU A 174 10.74 6.79 20.29
N LEU A 175 10.37 5.51 20.18
CA LEU A 175 10.55 4.54 21.26
C LEU A 175 12.03 4.39 21.63
N ILE A 176 12.92 4.22 20.64
CA ILE A 176 14.36 4.08 20.88
C ILE A 176 14.96 5.36 21.46
N VAL A 177 14.55 6.54 20.96
CA VAL A 177 14.97 7.84 21.51
C VAL A 177 14.62 7.96 23.00
N VAL A 178 13.41 7.55 23.40
CA VAL A 178 13.00 7.58 24.81
C VAL A 178 13.87 6.65 25.66
N ILE A 179 14.15 5.44 25.17
CA ILE A 179 15.02 4.48 25.87
C ILE A 179 16.44 5.05 26.00
N LEU A 180 17.03 5.57 24.92
CA LEU A 180 18.37 6.17 24.95
C LEU A 180 18.44 7.39 25.85
N ALA A 181 17.42 8.26 25.85
CA ALA A 181 17.36 9.44 26.70
C ALA A 181 17.30 9.08 28.20
N LEU A 182 16.78 7.90 28.56
CA LEU A 182 16.73 7.44 29.95
C LEU A 182 18.01 6.71 30.37
N PHE A 183 18.59 5.88 29.50
CA PHE A 183 19.65 4.93 29.89
C PHE A 183 21.03 5.15 29.23
N LEU A 184 21.08 5.78 28.05
CA LEU A 184 22.28 5.84 27.19
C LEU A 184 22.43 7.21 26.53
N ARG A 185 22.28 8.29 27.30
CA ARG A 185 22.27 9.69 26.80
C ARG A 185 23.50 10.06 25.95
N ALA A 186 24.65 9.44 26.26
CA ALA A 186 25.91 9.68 25.55
C ALA A 186 25.87 9.30 24.07
N TRP A 187 24.92 8.46 23.64
CA TRP A 187 24.77 8.01 22.25
C TRP A 187 23.57 8.62 21.53
N LEU A 188 22.86 9.54 22.18
CA LEU A 188 21.59 10.05 21.68
C LEU A 188 21.75 10.87 20.40
N ALA A 189 22.78 11.73 20.34
CA ALA A 189 23.02 12.59 19.19
C ALA A 189 23.42 11.76 17.96
N GLU A 190 24.34 10.83 18.14
CA GLU A 190 24.83 9.90 17.13
C GLU A 190 23.67 9.06 16.59
N PHE A 191 22.87 8.49 17.48
CA PHE A 191 21.69 7.71 17.09
C PHE A 191 20.74 8.55 16.26
N VAL A 192 20.38 9.76 16.69
CA VAL A 192 19.44 10.62 15.96
C VAL A 192 19.97 10.97 14.58
N VAL A 193 21.21 11.44 14.49
CA VAL A 193 21.82 11.83 13.21
C VAL A 193 21.91 10.63 12.28
N LEU A 194 22.48 9.52 12.75
CA LEU A 194 22.71 8.34 11.95
C LEU A 194 21.40 7.69 11.49
N SER A 195 20.40 7.61 12.37
CA SER A 195 19.06 7.10 12.05
C SER A 195 18.41 7.83 10.89
N TRP A 196 18.36 9.17 10.95
CA TRP A 196 17.72 9.97 9.91
C TRP A 196 18.53 9.99 8.62
N VAL A 197 19.86 10.08 8.70
CA VAL A 197 20.73 10.00 7.51
C VAL A 197 20.53 8.66 6.80
N LEU A 198 20.60 7.54 7.53
CA LEU A 198 20.40 6.21 6.95
C LEU A 198 18.99 6.05 6.38
N LEU A 199 17.95 6.48 7.10
CA LEU A 199 16.57 6.44 6.61
C LEU A 199 16.44 7.15 5.25
N LEU A 200 16.93 8.39 5.17
CA LEU A 200 16.85 9.21 3.97
C LEU A 200 17.68 8.60 2.83
N VAL A 201 18.91 8.16 3.10
CA VAL A 201 19.79 7.54 2.11
C VAL A 201 19.17 6.26 1.58
N MET A 202 18.76 5.33 2.44
CA MET A 202 18.21 4.04 2.03
C MET A 202 16.92 4.20 1.21
N HIS A 203 15.99 5.06 1.63
CA HIS A 203 14.75 5.27 0.90
C HIS A 203 14.98 6.03 -0.41
N SER A 204 15.90 6.99 -0.45
CA SER A 204 16.21 7.76 -1.66
C SER A 204 16.96 6.92 -2.70
N SER A 205 17.88 6.07 -2.24
CA SER A 205 18.67 5.19 -3.09
C SER A 205 18.00 3.84 -3.40
N TYR A 206 16.83 3.53 -2.81
CA TYR A 206 16.17 2.23 -2.98
C TYR A 206 16.17 1.66 -4.42
N PRO A 207 15.85 2.42 -5.49
CA PRO A 207 15.84 1.93 -6.87
C PRO A 207 17.21 1.49 -7.39
N ILE A 208 18.29 2.10 -6.91
CA ILE A 208 19.66 1.84 -7.36
C ILE A 208 20.40 0.81 -6.49
N ILE A 209 19.90 0.50 -5.28
CA ILE A 209 20.49 -0.55 -4.45
C ILE A 209 20.40 -1.89 -5.22
N PRO A 210 21.53 -2.58 -5.45
CA PRO A 210 21.55 -3.88 -6.09
C PRO A 210 20.65 -4.91 -5.41
N GLY A 211 20.01 -5.75 -6.23
CA GLY A 211 19.05 -6.75 -5.78
C GLY A 211 17.62 -6.46 -6.21
N ARG A 212 16.76 -7.49 -6.18
CA ARG A 212 15.40 -7.41 -6.73
C ARG A 212 14.46 -6.55 -5.86
N ALA A 213 14.39 -6.83 -4.57
CA ALA A 213 13.62 -6.12 -3.56
C ALA A 213 14.04 -6.64 -2.17
N GLY A 214 13.57 -5.97 -1.11
CA GLY A 214 13.56 -6.53 0.24
C GLY A 214 14.92 -6.95 0.79
N TRP A 215 15.00 -8.17 1.34
CA TRP A 215 16.21 -8.73 1.96
C TRP A 215 17.46 -8.67 1.09
N HIS A 216 17.34 -8.80 -0.24
CA HIS A 216 18.53 -8.73 -1.13
C HIS A 216 19.20 -7.36 -1.07
N LYS A 217 18.39 -6.30 -1.03
CA LYS A 217 18.88 -4.92 -0.95
C LYS A 217 19.43 -4.61 0.43
N LEU A 218 18.77 -5.12 1.47
CA LEU A 218 19.23 -5.00 2.84
C LEU A 218 20.60 -5.70 3.05
N LEU A 219 20.72 -6.96 2.65
CA LEU A 219 21.97 -7.72 2.78
C LEU A 219 23.12 -7.10 1.98
N PHE A 220 22.83 -6.47 0.84
CA PHE A 220 23.84 -5.71 0.10
C PHE A 220 24.37 -4.52 0.91
N LEU A 221 23.49 -3.74 1.53
CA LEU A 221 23.90 -2.61 2.40
C LEU A 221 24.68 -3.09 3.63
N GLU A 222 24.25 -4.20 4.25
CA GLU A 222 24.97 -4.81 5.37
C GLU A 222 26.36 -5.28 4.96
N ALA A 223 26.51 -5.90 3.79
CA ALA A 223 27.80 -6.31 3.27
C ALA A 223 28.74 -5.11 3.04
N LEU A 224 28.21 -3.98 2.56
CA LEU A 224 28.98 -2.75 2.41
C LEU A 224 29.45 -2.18 3.76
N LEU A 225 28.58 -2.15 4.77
CA LEU A 225 28.94 -1.71 6.12
C LEU A 225 29.97 -2.64 6.77
N ALA A 226 29.78 -3.95 6.62
CA ALA A 226 30.72 -4.96 7.13
C ALA A 226 32.10 -4.84 6.46
N LEU A 227 32.13 -4.65 5.13
CA LEU A 227 33.37 -4.41 4.41
C LEU A 227 34.07 -3.14 4.92
N GLY A 228 33.33 -2.05 5.10
CA GLY A 228 33.86 -0.80 5.67
C GLY A 228 34.46 -0.99 7.06
N LEU A 229 33.77 -1.74 7.94
CA LEU A 229 34.26 -2.06 9.28
C LEU A 229 35.52 -2.94 9.24
N ILE A 230 35.56 -3.95 8.36
CA ILE A 230 36.73 -4.82 8.17
C ILE A 230 37.91 -3.99 7.66
N SER A 231 37.71 -3.19 6.61
CA SER A 231 38.75 -2.31 6.09
C SER A 231 39.27 -1.34 7.16
N TYR A 232 38.38 -0.71 7.92
CA TYR A 232 38.78 0.16 9.04
C TYR A 232 39.58 -0.59 10.12
N SER A 233 39.27 -1.86 10.36
CA SER A 233 39.95 -2.68 11.37
C SER A 233 41.27 -3.28 10.89
N LEU A 234 41.52 -3.32 9.58
CA LEU A 234 42.76 -3.83 8.99
C LEU A 234 43.76 -2.71 8.68
N LEU A 235 43.26 -1.52 8.37
CA LEU A 235 44.08 -0.34 8.17
C LEU A 235 44.46 0.19 9.56
N ASP A 236 45.74 0.15 9.92
CA ASP A 236 46.30 0.58 11.22
C ASP A 236 46.27 2.12 11.39
N ILE A 237 45.14 2.75 11.08
CA ILE A 237 44.94 4.20 10.99
C ILE A 237 44.29 4.70 12.29
N GLY A 238 44.94 4.48 13.43
CA GLY A 238 44.47 5.01 14.72
C GLY A 238 43.07 4.52 15.10
N GLN A 239 42.97 3.20 15.33
CA GLN A 239 41.68 2.54 15.58
C GLN A 239 41.00 3.05 16.84
N SER A 240 39.72 3.40 16.73
CA SER A 240 38.90 3.95 17.81
C SER A 240 37.69 3.07 18.06
N TRP A 241 37.46 2.75 19.33
CA TRP A 241 36.29 2.01 19.78
C TRP A 241 34.99 2.72 19.39
N TYR A 242 35.00 4.07 19.38
CA TYR A 242 33.85 4.89 19.03
C TYR A 242 33.44 4.70 17.56
N ILE A 243 34.41 4.69 16.64
CA ILE A 243 34.13 4.47 15.21
C ILE A 243 33.57 3.07 14.98
N ARG A 244 34.13 2.04 15.63
CA ARG A 244 33.60 0.67 15.56
C ARG A 244 32.15 0.60 16.08
N ALA A 245 31.85 1.28 17.19
CA ALA A 245 30.50 1.36 17.73
C ALA A 245 29.52 2.04 16.77
N LEU A 246 29.94 3.10 16.06
CA LEU A 246 29.11 3.73 15.02
C LEU A 246 28.82 2.77 13.85
N PHE A 247 29.77 1.94 13.43
CA PHE A 247 29.53 0.89 12.42
C PHE A 247 28.48 -0.12 12.89
N PHE A 248 28.61 -0.64 14.11
CA PHE A 248 27.62 -1.58 14.65
C PHE A 248 26.24 -0.94 14.82
N MET A 249 26.19 0.33 15.25
CA MET A 249 24.94 1.08 15.29
C MET A 249 24.34 1.25 13.90
N ALA A 250 25.15 1.59 12.89
CA ALA A 250 24.70 1.71 11.51
C ALA A 250 24.13 0.40 10.97
N MET A 251 24.80 -0.73 11.23
CA MET A 251 24.30 -2.06 10.85
C MET A 251 22.97 -2.37 11.54
N GLY A 252 22.86 -2.15 12.85
CA GLY A 252 21.60 -2.34 13.58
C GLY A 252 20.46 -1.46 13.02
N LEU A 253 20.76 -0.22 12.65
CA LEU A 253 19.80 0.71 12.04
C LEU A 253 19.42 0.31 10.62
N VAL A 254 20.36 -0.12 9.79
CA VAL A 254 20.12 -0.61 8.43
C VAL A 254 19.22 -1.83 8.47
N MET A 255 19.49 -2.80 9.34
CA MET A 255 18.61 -3.93 9.61
C MET A 255 17.22 -3.46 10.01
N LEU A 256 17.11 -2.60 11.02
CA LEU A 256 15.82 -2.12 11.54
C LEU A 256 14.98 -1.40 10.46
N ILE A 257 15.61 -0.49 9.70
CA ILE A 257 14.94 0.30 8.66
C ILE A 257 14.57 -0.60 7.47
N GLY A 258 15.44 -1.52 7.08
CA GLY A 258 15.28 -2.36 5.90
C GLY A 258 14.49 -3.65 6.09
N THR A 259 14.09 -3.99 7.33
CA THR A 259 13.47 -5.27 7.69
C THR A 259 12.23 -5.60 6.82
N ASP A 260 11.47 -4.60 6.37
CA ASP A 260 10.28 -4.82 5.53
C ASP A 260 10.10 -3.82 4.37
N PHE A 261 11.17 -3.54 3.62
CA PHE A 261 11.07 -2.67 2.42
C PHE A 261 10.03 -3.14 1.39
N GLY A 262 9.85 -4.45 1.24
CA GLY A 262 8.82 -4.99 0.37
C GLY A 262 7.40 -4.66 0.86
N GLY A 263 7.17 -4.71 2.18
CA GLY A 263 5.88 -4.46 2.80
C GLY A 263 5.44 -2.99 2.82
N GLU A 264 6.32 -2.05 2.51
CA GLU A 264 5.97 -0.62 2.45
C GLU A 264 5.25 -0.21 1.16
N THR A 265 5.24 -1.07 0.15
CA THR A 265 4.68 -0.76 -1.17
C THR A 265 3.73 -1.83 -1.66
N PRO A 266 2.62 -1.47 -2.35
CA PRO A 266 1.76 -2.43 -3.03
C PRO A 266 2.44 -3.13 -4.22
N LEU A 267 3.70 -2.76 -4.51
CA LEU A 267 4.52 -3.35 -5.54
C LEU A 267 5.33 -4.56 -5.06
N TYR A 268 5.45 -4.89 -3.79
CA TYR A 268 6.21 -6.07 -3.39
C TYR A 268 5.47 -6.81 -2.28
N LYS A 269 5.88 -8.05 -2.01
CA LYS A 269 5.42 -8.77 -0.84
C LYS A 269 6.22 -8.32 0.38
N SER A 270 5.60 -8.43 1.56
CA SER A 270 6.32 -8.23 2.81
C SER A 270 7.43 -9.27 2.95
N ASP A 271 8.59 -8.79 3.34
CA ASP A 271 9.79 -9.56 3.67
C ASP A 271 9.71 -10.13 5.09
N LEU A 272 8.88 -9.52 5.93
CA LEU A 272 8.70 -9.85 7.33
C LEU A 272 7.60 -10.89 7.54
N ASP A 273 6.53 -10.89 6.73
CA ASP A 273 5.41 -11.84 6.81
C ASP A 273 5.87 -13.32 6.86
N PRO A 274 6.79 -13.81 6.00
CA PRO A 274 7.26 -15.21 6.06
C PRO A 274 8.03 -15.54 7.33
N LEU A 275 8.82 -14.59 7.83
CA LEU A 275 9.58 -14.76 9.06
C LEU A 275 8.64 -14.87 10.26
N LEU A 276 7.66 -13.95 10.37
CA LEU A 276 6.66 -13.93 11.43
C LEU A 276 5.83 -15.23 11.47
N ASP A 277 5.40 -15.74 10.32
CA ASP A 277 4.66 -16.99 10.24
C ASP A 277 5.51 -18.20 10.69
N LYS A 278 6.81 -18.22 10.33
CA LYS A 278 7.75 -19.28 10.74
C LYS A 278 7.97 -19.32 12.26
N ILE A 279 8.00 -18.16 12.92
CA ILE A 279 8.15 -18.04 14.38
C ILE A 279 6.82 -18.09 15.14
N GLY A 280 5.70 -18.36 14.45
CA GLY A 280 4.37 -18.53 15.06
C GLY A 280 3.64 -17.22 15.42
N ILE A 281 4.14 -16.06 14.99
CA ILE A 281 3.48 -14.77 15.20
C ILE A 281 2.42 -14.57 14.11
N GLY A 282 1.21 -15.02 14.41
CA GLY A 282 0.08 -14.90 13.49
C GLY A 282 -0.63 -13.54 13.50
N ARG A 283 -0.46 -12.70 14.53
CA ARG A 283 -1.22 -11.45 14.68
C ARG A 283 -0.44 -10.41 15.46
N VAL A 284 -0.37 -9.18 14.93
CA VAL A 284 0.16 -8.01 15.64
C VAL A 284 -0.93 -6.94 15.64
N GLY A 285 -1.49 -6.66 16.82
CA GLY A 285 -2.61 -5.74 16.97
C GLY A 285 -3.84 -6.12 16.11
N PRO A 286 -4.37 -5.22 15.27
CA PRO A 286 -5.52 -5.49 14.41
C PRO A 286 -5.18 -6.24 13.11
N VAL A 287 -3.90 -6.53 12.85
CA VAL A 287 -3.42 -7.13 11.59
C VAL A 287 -3.13 -8.62 11.79
N ASP A 288 -3.82 -9.46 11.02
CA ASP A 288 -3.62 -10.91 10.98
C ASP A 288 -2.70 -11.30 9.82
N PHE A 289 -1.58 -11.94 10.13
CA PHE A 289 -0.52 -12.35 9.21
C PHE A 289 -0.59 -13.84 8.83
N ARG A 290 -1.46 -14.62 9.47
CA ARG A 290 -1.54 -16.07 9.25
C ARG A 290 -1.85 -16.37 7.78
N GLY A 291 -1.09 -17.31 7.22
CA GLY A 291 -1.33 -17.79 5.85
C GLY A 291 -0.91 -16.82 4.74
N ARG A 292 -0.43 -15.61 5.05
CA ARG A 292 0.10 -14.66 4.04
C ARG A 292 1.45 -15.10 3.46
N SER A 293 2.24 -15.81 4.25
CA SER A 293 3.55 -16.38 3.92
C SER A 293 3.51 -17.55 2.91
N ARG A 294 2.36 -18.24 2.79
CA ARG A 294 2.26 -19.55 2.13
C ARG A 294 2.21 -19.51 0.61
N ILE A 295 2.41 -18.34 -0.01
CA ILE A 295 2.43 -18.22 -1.46
C ILE A 295 3.82 -18.60 -1.96
N LYS A 296 3.99 -19.90 -2.28
CA LYS A 296 5.09 -20.44 -3.10
C LYS A 296 5.28 -19.59 -4.37
N LYS A 297 6.42 -19.72 -5.08
CA LYS A 297 6.52 -19.19 -6.45
C LYS A 297 5.35 -19.72 -7.27
N VAL A 298 4.39 -18.85 -7.52
CA VAL A 298 3.19 -19.16 -8.28
C VAL A 298 3.25 -18.41 -9.60
N GLU A 299 2.86 -19.09 -10.67
CA GLU A 299 2.74 -18.49 -11.97
C GLU A 299 1.30 -18.08 -12.23
N LEU A 300 1.09 -16.87 -12.74
CA LEU A 300 -0.22 -16.41 -13.16
C LEU A 300 -0.61 -17.10 -14.49
N VAL A 301 -1.67 -17.89 -14.45
CA VAL A 301 -2.20 -18.63 -15.60
C VAL A 301 -3.52 -18.02 -16.06
N LEU A 302 -3.72 -17.96 -17.38
CA LEU A 302 -4.97 -17.52 -18.01
C LEU A 302 -5.55 -18.64 -18.87
N ALA A 303 -6.71 -19.15 -18.46
CA ALA A 303 -7.52 -20.10 -19.20
C ALA A 303 -8.22 -19.38 -20.37
N GLN A 304 -7.69 -19.57 -21.59
CA GLN A 304 -8.15 -18.84 -22.77
C GLN A 304 -9.58 -19.20 -23.19
N ASP A 305 -9.97 -20.45 -22.96
CA ASP A 305 -11.32 -20.98 -23.16
C ASP A 305 -12.38 -20.27 -22.30
N LYS A 306 -12.00 -19.80 -21.10
CA LYS A 306 -12.90 -19.06 -20.19
C LYS A 306 -12.85 -17.54 -20.36
N CYS A 307 -11.82 -17.02 -21.03
CA CYS A 307 -11.56 -15.60 -21.09
C CYS A 307 -12.48 -14.88 -22.08
N THR A 308 -13.24 -13.89 -21.60
CA THR A 308 -14.13 -13.08 -22.46
C THR A 308 -13.49 -11.79 -22.97
N GLY A 309 -12.23 -11.50 -22.62
CA GLY A 309 -11.57 -10.25 -23.01
C GLY A 309 -12.11 -8.99 -22.30
N CYS A 310 -12.88 -9.11 -21.21
CA CYS A 310 -13.52 -7.97 -20.53
C CYS A 310 -12.55 -6.89 -20.00
N GLY A 311 -11.29 -7.23 -19.75
CA GLY A 311 -10.24 -6.29 -19.38
C GLY A 311 -10.17 -5.87 -17.91
N ILE A 312 -11.01 -6.42 -17.02
CA ILE A 312 -10.98 -6.09 -15.59
C ILE A 312 -9.61 -6.37 -14.95
N CYS A 313 -8.90 -7.42 -15.40
CA CYS A 313 -7.56 -7.76 -14.91
C CYS A 313 -6.52 -6.69 -15.24
N TYR A 314 -6.60 -6.09 -16.44
CA TYR A 314 -5.81 -4.93 -16.83
C TYR A 314 -6.18 -3.72 -15.98
N ASP A 315 -7.48 -3.48 -15.75
CA ASP A 315 -7.95 -2.34 -14.96
C ASP A 315 -7.52 -2.37 -13.50
N VAL A 316 -7.34 -3.53 -12.88
CA VAL A 316 -7.00 -3.64 -11.45
C VAL A 316 -5.52 -3.94 -11.18
N CYS A 317 -4.70 -4.18 -12.21
CA CYS A 317 -3.30 -4.53 -12.04
C CYS A 317 -2.39 -3.29 -11.84
N PRO A 318 -1.84 -3.03 -10.64
CA PRO A 318 -0.99 -1.86 -10.38
C PRO A 318 0.42 -1.97 -10.98
N LYS A 319 0.87 -3.19 -11.28
CA LYS A 319 2.18 -3.50 -11.89
C LYS A 319 2.19 -3.43 -13.42
N GLY A 320 1.00 -3.43 -14.02
CA GLY A 320 0.82 -3.50 -15.46
C GLY A 320 1.43 -4.76 -16.09
N VAL A 321 1.06 -5.93 -15.54
CA VAL A 321 1.41 -7.28 -16.05
C VAL A 321 0.82 -7.55 -17.44
N TYR A 322 -0.28 -6.86 -17.76
CA TYR A 322 -1.07 -7.10 -18.97
C TYR A 322 -0.83 -6.05 -20.06
N LYS A 323 -0.92 -6.50 -21.32
CA LYS A 323 -0.98 -5.65 -22.52
C LYS A 323 -2.35 -5.81 -23.18
N VAL A 324 -2.85 -4.73 -23.78
CA VAL A 324 -4.09 -4.76 -24.58
C VAL A 324 -3.68 -4.80 -26.05
N GLU A 325 -4.07 -5.87 -26.74
CA GLU A 325 -3.90 -6.01 -28.18
C GLU A 325 -5.21 -5.63 -28.88
N ARG A 326 -5.09 -4.96 -30.03
CA ARG A 326 -6.21 -4.42 -30.81
C ARG A 326 -6.23 -4.99 -32.24
N ASP A 327 -5.89 -6.26 -32.38
CA ASP A 327 -5.91 -6.92 -33.69
C ASP A 327 -7.27 -7.64 -33.89
N GLY A 328 -8.19 -6.96 -34.57
CA GLY A 328 -9.56 -7.45 -34.87
C GLY A 328 -10.54 -7.51 -33.68
N ARG A 329 -10.08 -7.87 -32.47
CA ARG A 329 -10.85 -7.84 -31.20
C ARG A 329 -9.94 -7.39 -30.05
N LYS A 330 -10.47 -6.59 -29.11
CA LYS A 330 -9.73 -6.16 -27.91
C LYS A 330 -9.42 -7.38 -27.03
N ARG A 331 -8.16 -7.81 -26.98
CA ARG A 331 -7.70 -8.94 -26.16
C ARG A 331 -6.74 -8.44 -25.09
N VAL A 332 -6.83 -9.00 -23.89
CA VAL A 332 -5.87 -8.75 -22.81
C VAL A 332 -4.95 -9.95 -22.70
N VAL A 333 -3.66 -9.71 -22.89
CA VAL A 333 -2.62 -10.74 -22.83
C VAL A 333 -1.70 -10.50 -21.63
N ILE A 334 -1.21 -11.58 -21.03
CA ILE A 334 -0.21 -11.53 -19.98
C ILE A 334 1.15 -11.36 -20.65
N ASN A 335 1.80 -10.21 -20.48
CA ASN A 335 3.04 -9.88 -21.19
C ASN A 335 4.25 -9.72 -20.27
N TYR A 336 4.03 -9.36 -19.00
CA TYR A 336 5.09 -9.09 -18.03
C TYR A 336 4.88 -9.92 -16.75
N LYS A 337 4.91 -11.25 -16.89
CA LYS A 337 4.64 -12.22 -15.83
C LYS A 337 5.54 -12.03 -14.61
N GLU A 338 6.81 -11.70 -14.87
CA GLU A 338 7.87 -11.47 -13.89
C GLU A 338 7.57 -10.32 -12.93
N ARG A 339 6.64 -9.42 -13.29
CA ARG A 339 6.21 -8.30 -12.43
C ARG A 339 5.08 -8.68 -11.47
N CYS A 340 4.53 -9.89 -11.58
CA CYS A 340 3.38 -10.31 -10.79
C CYS A 340 3.79 -10.68 -9.36
N GLU A 341 3.24 -9.98 -8.36
CA GLU A 341 3.47 -10.25 -6.94
C GLU A 341 2.40 -11.17 -6.33
N ALA A 342 1.61 -11.83 -7.16
CA ALA A 342 0.51 -12.68 -6.73
C ALA A 342 -0.51 -12.00 -5.79
N CYS A 343 -0.85 -10.73 -6.04
CA CYS A 343 -1.77 -9.97 -5.18
C CYS A 343 -3.26 -10.34 -5.36
N GLU A 344 -3.61 -11.35 -6.17
CA GLU A 344 -4.96 -11.91 -6.37
C GLU A 344 -6.05 -10.95 -6.90
N ALA A 345 -5.81 -9.64 -6.99
CA ALA A 345 -6.81 -8.67 -7.44
C ALA A 345 -7.46 -9.06 -8.78
N CYS A 346 -6.67 -9.51 -9.75
CA CYS A 346 -7.19 -9.93 -11.05
C CYS A 346 -7.99 -11.25 -10.99
N ILE A 347 -7.68 -12.15 -10.05
CA ILE A 347 -8.37 -13.43 -9.84
C ILE A 347 -9.72 -13.17 -9.19
N VAL A 348 -9.74 -12.43 -8.08
CA VAL A 348 -10.96 -12.08 -7.34
C VAL A 348 -11.96 -11.35 -8.23
N GLN A 349 -11.47 -10.46 -9.11
CA GLN A 349 -12.33 -9.67 -9.99
C GLN A 349 -12.68 -10.36 -11.31
N CYS A 350 -12.17 -11.56 -11.61
CA CYS A 350 -12.48 -12.23 -12.87
C CYS A 350 -13.90 -12.81 -12.84
N PRO A 351 -14.84 -12.33 -13.67
CA PRO A 351 -16.23 -12.79 -13.64
C PRO A 351 -16.40 -14.24 -14.08
N LYS A 352 -15.47 -14.77 -14.89
CA LYS A 352 -15.48 -16.14 -15.42
C LYS A 352 -14.51 -17.08 -14.72
N GLY A 353 -13.77 -16.61 -13.72
CA GLY A 353 -12.74 -17.41 -13.05
C GLY A 353 -11.66 -17.93 -14.01
N ALA A 354 -11.29 -17.14 -15.02
CA ALA A 354 -10.32 -17.51 -16.05
C ALA A 354 -8.85 -17.35 -15.61
N LEU A 355 -8.61 -16.71 -14.45
CA LEU A 355 -7.27 -16.47 -13.91
C LEU A 355 -7.06 -17.30 -12.65
N SER A 356 -5.89 -17.91 -12.52
CA SER A 356 -5.48 -18.67 -11.35
C SER A 356 -3.97 -18.60 -11.14
N PHE A 357 -3.52 -19.04 -9.98
CA PHE A 357 -2.11 -19.28 -9.70
C PHE A 357 -1.82 -20.77 -9.85
N GLY A 358 -0.94 -21.11 -10.80
CA GLY A 358 -0.38 -22.45 -10.93
C GLY A 358 0.86 -22.61 -10.05
N THR A 359 1.07 -23.79 -9.48
CA THR A 359 2.35 -24.16 -8.88
C THR A 359 3.37 -24.30 -10.01
N GLN A 360 4.53 -23.65 -9.91
CA GLN A 360 5.67 -24.09 -10.73
C GLN A 360 6.00 -25.52 -10.31
N VAL A 361 5.94 -26.46 -11.25
CA VAL A 361 6.45 -27.84 -11.07
C VAL A 361 7.96 -27.78 -10.84
#